data_AF-A0A8S9K2P3-F1
#
_entry.id   AF-A0A8S9K2P3-F1
#
_cell.length_a   1.000
_cell.length_b   1.000
_cell.length_c   1.000
_cell.angle_alpha   90.00
_cell.angle_beta   90.00
_cell.angle_gamma   90.00
#
_symmetry.space_group_name_H-M   'P 1'
#
loop_
_entity.id
_entity.type
_entity.pdbx_description
1 polymer ?
#
loop_
_entity_poly.entity_id
_entity_poly.type
_entity_poly.pdbx_seq_one_letter_code
_entity_poly.pdbx_strand_id
1 'polypeptide(L)'
;MASKRILKELKDLQKDPPSNCSAGPVAEDMFHWQATIMGPPDSPYAGGVFLVSIHFPPDYPFKPPKVSFKTRVYHPNINSNGSICLDILKEQWSPALTISKVRAMASKRILKELKDLQKDPPSNCSAGPVAEDMFHWQATIMGPPDSPYAGGVFLVSIHFPPDYPFKPPKVSFKTRVYHPNINSNGSICLDILKEQWSPALTISKVLLSICSLLTDPNPDDPLVPEIAHMYKTDKTKYESTARSWTQKYAMG
;
A
#
# COMPACT_ATOMS: atom_id res chain seq x y z
N MET A 1 -12.29 30.71 -15.58
CA MET A 1 -12.21 30.08 -14.24
C MET A 1 -11.12 29.00 -14.22
N ALA A 2 -11.07 28.13 -15.23
CA ALA A 2 -10.00 27.15 -15.44
C ALA A 2 -8.58 27.74 -15.38
N SER A 3 -8.29 28.83 -16.11
CA SER A 3 -6.94 29.43 -16.11
C SER A 3 -6.46 29.85 -14.72
N LYS A 4 -7.34 30.42 -13.89
CA LYS A 4 -7.02 30.79 -12.50
C LYS A 4 -6.71 29.56 -11.65
N ARG A 5 -7.46 28.47 -11.86
CA ARG A 5 -7.23 27.20 -11.15
C ARG A 5 -5.91 26.57 -11.58
N ILE A 6 -5.64 26.48 -12.88
CA ILE A 6 -4.40 25.90 -13.44
C ILE A 6 -3.17 26.70 -12.98
N LEU A 7 -3.26 28.03 -12.95
CA LEU A 7 -2.20 28.89 -12.39
C LEU A 7 -1.94 28.62 -10.90
N LYS A 8 -3.00 28.30 -10.14
CA LYS A 8 -2.84 27.91 -8.73
C LYS A 8 -2.14 26.55 -8.61
N GLU A 9 -2.56 25.55 -9.38
CA GLU A 9 -1.89 24.23 -9.41
C GLU A 9 -0.40 24.36 -9.75
N LEU A 10 -0.05 25.24 -10.71
CA LEU A 10 1.35 25.48 -11.07
C LEU A 10 2.14 26.08 -9.91
N LYS A 11 1.58 27.07 -9.22
CA LYS A 11 2.20 27.68 -8.03
C LYS A 11 2.36 26.67 -6.89
N ASP A 12 1.34 25.86 -6.65
CA ASP A 12 1.35 24.83 -5.59
C ASP A 12 2.44 23.77 -5.90
N LEU A 13 2.56 23.34 -7.15
CA LEU A 13 3.61 22.43 -7.61
C LEU A 13 5.03 23.03 -7.49
N GLN A 14 5.18 24.32 -7.79
CA GLN A 14 6.46 25.02 -7.62
C GLN A 14 6.84 25.19 -6.15
N LYS A 15 5.85 25.36 -5.27
CA LYS A 15 6.05 25.52 -3.83
C LYS A 15 6.45 24.21 -3.15
N ASP A 16 5.85 23.10 -3.57
CA ASP A 16 6.07 21.78 -2.99
C ASP A 16 6.23 20.74 -4.11
N PRO A 17 7.41 20.68 -4.75
CA PRO A 17 7.64 19.80 -5.88
C PRO A 17 7.72 18.34 -5.42
N PRO A 18 6.99 17.42 -6.08
CA PRO A 18 7.08 16.00 -5.74
C PRO A 18 8.48 15.43 -6.06
N SER A 19 8.96 14.53 -5.20
CA SER A 19 10.34 14.03 -5.26
C SER A 19 10.68 13.19 -6.48
N ASN A 20 9.70 12.49 -7.06
CA ASN A 20 9.91 11.54 -8.17
C ASN A 20 9.16 11.93 -9.46
N CYS A 21 8.62 13.14 -9.53
CA CYS A 21 8.05 13.64 -10.76
C CYS A 21 8.18 15.16 -10.90
N SER A 22 8.09 15.64 -12.14
CA SER A 22 7.98 17.05 -12.46
C SER A 22 6.81 17.25 -13.39
N ALA A 23 6.20 18.43 -13.38
CA ALA A 23 5.15 18.79 -14.32
C ALA A 23 5.17 20.30 -14.59
N GLY A 24 4.73 20.71 -15.78
CA GLY A 24 4.62 22.12 -16.12
C GLY A 24 4.01 22.35 -17.51
N PRO A 25 3.61 23.59 -17.82
CA PRO A 25 3.08 23.95 -19.13
C PRO A 25 4.11 23.73 -20.24
N VAL A 26 3.63 23.34 -21.41
CA VAL A 26 4.45 23.21 -22.62
C VAL A 26 4.45 24.54 -23.35
N ALA A 27 5.62 25.16 -23.45
CA ALA A 27 5.79 26.50 -24.02
C ALA A 27 4.84 27.51 -23.34
N GLU A 28 4.04 28.24 -24.13
CA GLU A 28 3.09 29.25 -23.64
C GLU A 28 1.67 28.68 -23.41
N ASP A 29 1.42 27.40 -23.72
CA ASP A 29 0.10 26.79 -23.54
C ASP A 29 -0.11 26.34 -22.09
N MET A 30 -0.80 27.19 -21.33
CA MET A 30 -1.17 26.91 -19.95
C MET A 30 -2.12 25.72 -19.78
N PHE A 31 -2.86 25.30 -20.82
CA PHE A 31 -3.80 24.18 -20.77
C PHE A 31 -3.20 22.85 -21.22
N HIS A 32 -1.96 22.86 -21.70
CA HIS A 32 -1.24 21.66 -22.07
C HIS A 32 0.05 21.55 -21.27
N TRP A 33 0.11 20.56 -20.39
CA TRP A 33 1.28 20.30 -19.56
C TRP A 33 1.99 19.02 -19.98
N GLN A 34 3.27 18.99 -19.69
CA GLN A 34 4.09 17.80 -19.73
C GLN A 34 4.60 17.49 -18.34
N ALA A 35 4.56 16.22 -17.98
CA ALA A 35 5.12 15.70 -16.75
C ALA A 35 6.15 14.61 -17.05
N THR A 36 7.15 14.53 -16.18
CA THR A 36 8.14 13.47 -16.17
C THR A 36 7.97 12.69 -14.87
N ILE A 37 7.82 11.38 -14.97
CA ILE A 37 7.69 10.48 -13.82
C ILE A 37 8.88 9.54 -13.82
N MET A 38 9.61 9.49 -12.71
CA MET A 38 10.67 8.52 -12.49
C MET A 38 10.05 7.18 -12.08
N GLY A 39 10.50 6.11 -12.72
CA GLY A 39 10.07 4.76 -12.37
C GLY A 39 10.35 4.44 -10.90
N PRO A 40 9.36 3.91 -10.15
CA PRO A 40 9.56 3.60 -8.74
C PRO A 40 10.72 2.61 -8.55
N PRO A 41 11.58 2.81 -7.53
CA PRO A 41 12.53 1.79 -7.13
C PRO A 41 11.76 0.52 -6.76
N ASP A 42 12.36 -0.64 -7.00
CA ASP A 42 11.77 -1.97 -6.74
C ASP A 42 10.54 -2.31 -7.58
N SER A 43 10.39 -1.70 -8.76
CA SER A 43 9.39 -2.08 -9.75
C SER A 43 10.04 -2.47 -11.08
N PRO A 44 9.33 -3.16 -11.99
CA PRO A 44 9.79 -3.39 -13.36
C PRO A 44 10.12 -2.11 -14.15
N TYR A 45 9.72 -0.94 -13.62
CA TYR A 45 9.94 0.36 -14.23
C TYR A 45 11.14 1.10 -13.64
N ALA A 46 11.83 0.53 -12.65
CA ALA A 46 12.95 1.17 -11.96
C ALA A 46 14.02 1.68 -12.94
N GLY A 47 14.46 2.93 -12.74
CA GLY A 47 15.41 3.61 -13.64
C GLY A 47 14.79 4.16 -14.93
N GLY A 48 13.53 3.85 -15.22
CA GLY A 48 12.79 4.40 -16.36
C GLY A 48 12.39 5.87 -16.17
N VAL A 49 12.28 6.59 -17.28
CA VAL A 49 11.79 7.98 -17.34
C VAL A 49 10.56 8.01 -18.23
N PHE A 50 9.41 8.37 -17.65
CA PHE A 50 8.12 8.30 -18.32
C PHE A 50 7.56 9.70 -18.56
N LEU A 51 7.34 10.03 -19.83
CA LEU A 51 6.75 11.30 -20.23
C LEU A 51 5.22 11.16 -20.26
N VAL A 52 4.54 12.11 -19.62
CA VAL A 52 3.09 12.18 -19.53
C VAL A 52 2.62 13.52 -20.08
N SER A 53 1.57 13.49 -20.90
CA SER A 53 0.84 14.65 -21.38
C SER A 53 -0.39 14.86 -20.52
N ILE A 54 -0.65 16.09 -20.12
CA ILE A 54 -1.84 16.47 -19.37
C ILE A 54 -2.53 17.59 -20.14
N HIS A 55 -3.78 17.40 -20.54
CA HIS A 55 -4.56 18.41 -21.23
C HIS A 55 -5.79 18.80 -20.40
N PHE A 56 -5.83 20.06 -19.98
CA PHE A 56 -6.92 20.59 -19.17
C PHE A 56 -8.07 21.04 -20.07
N PRO A 57 -9.31 20.58 -19.85
CA PRO A 57 -10.46 21.09 -20.59
C PRO A 57 -10.79 22.55 -20.19
N PRO A 58 -11.49 23.31 -21.04
CA PRO A 58 -11.96 24.67 -20.70
C PRO A 58 -12.80 24.74 -19.42
N ASP A 59 -13.54 23.65 -19.14
CA ASP A 59 -14.41 23.52 -17.97
C ASP A 59 -13.66 23.05 -16.70
N TYR A 60 -12.33 22.92 -16.74
CA TYR A 60 -11.55 22.54 -15.57
C TYR A 60 -11.77 23.54 -14.41
N PRO A 61 -11.93 23.08 -13.16
CA PRO A 61 -11.81 21.70 -12.66
C PRO A 61 -13.12 20.89 -12.66
N PHE A 62 -14.20 21.33 -13.29
CA PHE A 62 -15.48 20.59 -13.30
C PHE A 62 -15.48 19.37 -14.22
N LYS A 63 -14.58 19.34 -15.21
CA LYS A 63 -14.22 18.15 -15.96
C LYS A 63 -12.77 17.76 -15.66
N PRO A 64 -12.44 16.45 -15.59
CA PRO A 64 -11.07 15.99 -15.37
C PRO A 64 -10.15 16.39 -16.52
N PRO A 65 -8.84 16.58 -16.26
CA PRO A 65 -7.86 16.67 -17.31
C PRO A 65 -7.73 15.33 -18.04
N LYS A 66 -7.43 15.38 -19.33
CA LYS A 66 -7.05 14.18 -20.10
C LYS A 66 -5.58 13.92 -19.86
N VAL A 67 -5.25 12.74 -19.33
CA VAL A 67 -3.88 12.35 -19.03
C VAL A 67 -3.48 11.13 -19.86
N SER A 68 -2.34 11.20 -20.52
CA SER A 68 -1.80 10.10 -21.31
C SER A 68 -0.28 10.00 -21.23
N PHE A 69 0.25 8.79 -21.22
CA PHE A 69 1.67 8.55 -21.39
C PHE A 69 2.07 8.78 -22.85
N LYS A 70 3.10 9.59 -23.07
CA LYS A 70 3.80 9.70 -24.36
C LYS A 70 4.84 8.58 -24.52
N THR A 71 5.48 8.18 -23.42
CA THR A 71 6.32 6.98 -23.38
C THR A 71 5.41 5.75 -23.46
N ARG A 72 5.77 4.73 -24.25
CA ARG A 72 5.01 3.48 -24.25
C ARG A 72 5.23 2.76 -22.91
N VAL A 73 4.15 2.52 -22.18
CA VAL A 73 4.17 1.82 -20.90
C VAL A 73 3.26 0.61 -20.98
N TYR A 74 3.82 -0.55 -20.66
CA TYR A 74 3.04 -1.78 -20.56
C TYR A 74 2.52 -1.93 -19.14
N HIS A 75 1.26 -1.54 -18.90
CA HIS A 75 0.64 -1.57 -17.57
C HIS A 75 -0.87 -1.85 -17.69
N PRO A 76 -1.49 -2.65 -16.80
CA PRO A 76 -2.90 -3.03 -16.89
C PRO A 76 -3.89 -1.86 -17.00
N ASN A 77 -3.54 -0.72 -16.38
CA ASN A 77 -4.37 0.50 -16.38
C ASN A 77 -3.95 1.54 -17.44
N ILE A 78 -3.13 1.17 -18.43
CA ILE A 78 -2.70 2.05 -19.52
C ILE A 78 -3.05 1.41 -20.86
N ASN A 79 -3.85 2.11 -21.66
CA ASN A 79 -4.25 1.64 -22.98
C ASN A 79 -3.10 1.73 -23.99
N SER A 80 -3.24 1.07 -25.15
CA SER A 80 -2.25 1.10 -26.24
C SER A 80 -1.94 2.51 -26.77
N ASN A 81 -2.86 3.45 -26.62
CA ASN A 81 -2.69 4.87 -26.95
C ASN A 81 -2.13 5.72 -25.80
N GLY A 82 -1.70 5.09 -24.70
CA GLY A 82 -1.14 5.75 -23.52
C GLY A 82 -2.17 6.35 -22.56
N SER A 83 -3.47 6.30 -22.87
CA SER A 83 -4.49 6.84 -21.96
C SER A 83 -4.57 6.06 -20.65
N ILE A 84 -4.73 6.80 -19.55
CA ILE A 84 -4.75 6.23 -18.20
C ILE A 84 -6.18 5.88 -17.81
N CYS A 85 -6.39 4.63 -17.41
CA CYS A 85 -7.66 4.10 -16.93
C CYS A 85 -7.68 4.09 -15.40
N LEU A 86 -7.81 5.27 -14.78
CA LEU A 86 -7.96 5.41 -13.32
C LEU A 86 -9.28 6.08 -12.98
N ASP A 87 -9.99 5.55 -11.99
CA ASP A 87 -11.33 6.04 -11.62
C ASP A 87 -11.32 7.49 -11.13
N ILE A 88 -10.19 7.96 -10.58
CA ILE A 88 -10.00 9.37 -10.18
C ILE A 88 -10.07 10.32 -11.37
N LEU A 89 -9.74 9.87 -12.59
CA LEU A 89 -9.87 10.64 -13.84
C LEU A 89 -11.22 10.40 -14.52
N LYS A 90 -12.09 9.58 -13.92
CA LYS A 90 -13.43 9.22 -14.41
C LYS A 90 -14.47 9.54 -13.34
N GLU A 91 -15.07 8.52 -12.73
CA GLU A 91 -16.23 8.61 -11.85
C GLU A 91 -15.93 9.24 -10.48
N GLN A 92 -14.68 9.16 -10.02
CA GLN A 92 -14.25 9.70 -8.73
C GLN A 92 -13.63 11.10 -8.86
N TRP A 93 -13.70 11.72 -10.04
CA TRP A 93 -13.20 13.09 -10.22
C TRP A 93 -14.03 14.08 -9.39
N SER A 94 -13.35 14.95 -8.65
CA SER A 94 -13.96 16.09 -7.98
C SER A 94 -13.21 17.37 -8.33
N PRO A 95 -13.92 18.48 -8.60
CA PRO A 95 -13.30 19.78 -8.87
C PRO A 95 -12.43 20.28 -7.73
N ALA A 96 -12.56 19.68 -6.55
CA ALA A 96 -11.88 20.09 -5.35
C ALA A 96 -10.66 19.19 -5.04
N LEU A 97 -10.35 18.17 -5.86
CA LEU A 97 -9.19 17.29 -5.68
C LEU A 97 -7.89 18.09 -5.64
N THR A 98 -7.05 17.79 -4.64
CA THR A 98 -5.72 18.33 -4.32
C THR A 98 -4.96 17.25 -3.55
N ILE A 99 -3.63 17.34 -3.43
CA ILE A 99 -2.84 16.42 -2.57
C ILE A 99 -3.40 16.36 -1.14
N SER A 100 -3.78 17.52 -0.59
CA SER A 100 -4.45 17.61 0.72
C SER A 100 -5.81 16.90 0.76
N LYS A 101 -6.59 16.88 -0.33
CA LYS A 101 -7.82 16.08 -0.41
C LYS A 101 -7.57 14.59 -0.55
N VAL A 102 -6.50 14.15 -1.24
CA VAL A 102 -6.14 12.73 -1.32
C VAL A 102 -5.86 12.19 0.08
N ARG A 103 -5.05 12.93 0.89
CA ARG A 103 -4.84 12.59 2.30
C ARG A 103 -6.15 12.57 3.10
N ALA A 104 -7.07 13.51 2.86
CA ALA A 104 -8.38 13.52 3.51
C ALA A 104 -9.27 12.32 3.09
N MET A 105 -9.17 11.84 1.86
CA MET A 105 -9.86 10.61 1.42
C MET A 105 -9.28 9.37 2.11
N ALA A 106 -7.94 9.28 2.19
CA ALA A 106 -7.27 8.22 2.94
C ALA A 106 -7.71 8.24 4.42
N SER A 107 -7.73 9.41 5.07
CA SER A 107 -8.23 9.56 6.44
C SER A 107 -9.67 9.09 6.60
N LYS A 108 -10.58 9.46 5.68
CA LYS A 108 -11.98 8.98 5.71
C LYS A 108 -12.07 7.46 5.60
N ARG A 109 -11.27 6.88 4.70
CA ARG A 109 -11.20 5.43 4.50
C ARG A 109 -10.68 4.71 5.74
N ILE A 110 -9.58 5.19 6.32
CA ILE A 110 -8.97 4.64 7.54
C ILE A 110 -9.93 4.74 8.73
N LEU A 111 -10.60 5.89 8.91
CA LEU A 111 -11.61 6.07 9.96
C LEU A 111 -12.81 5.12 9.79
N LYS A 112 -13.23 4.86 8.56
CA LYS A 112 -14.28 3.88 8.28
C LYS A 112 -13.82 2.49 8.69
N GLU A 113 -12.63 2.06 8.28
CA GLU A 113 -12.11 0.74 8.67
C GLU A 113 -11.89 0.59 10.16
N LEU A 114 -11.51 1.65 10.87
CA LEU A 114 -11.41 1.62 12.33
C LEU A 114 -12.77 1.33 12.98
N LYS A 115 -13.82 2.01 12.51
CA LYS A 115 -15.19 1.79 12.98
C LYS A 115 -15.68 0.38 12.64
N ASP A 116 -15.38 -0.10 11.44
CA ASP A 116 -15.76 -1.44 11.01
C ASP A 116 -15.06 -2.51 11.87
N LEU A 117 -13.76 -2.35 12.17
CA LEU A 117 -13.00 -3.23 13.08
C LEU A 117 -13.49 -3.17 14.53
N GLN A 118 -13.89 -2.00 15.03
CA GLN A 118 -14.46 -1.86 16.38
C GLN A 118 -15.84 -2.52 16.49
N LYS A 119 -16.61 -2.50 15.39
CA LYS A 119 -17.93 -3.11 15.33
C LYS A 119 -17.87 -4.62 15.14
N ASP A 120 -16.96 -5.09 14.29
CA ASP A 120 -16.81 -6.49 13.90
C ASP A 120 -15.31 -6.86 13.82
N PRO A 121 -14.66 -7.09 14.98
CA PRO A 121 -13.25 -7.40 15.02
C PRO A 121 -12.98 -8.80 14.42
N PRO A 122 -11.93 -8.97 13.60
CA PRO A 122 -11.56 -10.27 13.09
C PRO A 122 -11.19 -11.21 14.25
N SER A 123 -11.62 -12.47 14.15
CA SER A 123 -11.30 -13.49 15.15
C SER A 123 -9.81 -13.49 15.47
N ASN A 124 -9.47 -13.47 16.77
CA ASN A 124 -8.10 -13.50 17.27
C ASN A 124 -7.23 -12.29 16.90
N CYS A 125 -7.81 -11.20 16.40
CA CYS A 125 -7.09 -10.01 16.00
C CYS A 125 -7.72 -8.75 16.61
N SER A 126 -6.88 -7.77 16.95
CA SER A 126 -7.31 -6.41 17.21
C SER A 126 -6.36 -5.43 16.52
N ALA A 127 -6.85 -4.24 16.17
CA ALA A 127 -6.02 -3.20 15.58
C ALA A 127 -6.59 -1.81 15.87
N GLY A 128 -5.70 -0.83 16.00
CA GLY A 128 -6.07 0.56 16.20
C GLY A 128 -4.89 1.52 16.06
N PRO A 129 -5.15 2.83 16.02
CA PRO A 129 -4.12 3.86 15.90
C PRO A 129 -3.18 3.85 17.11
N VAL A 130 -1.90 4.12 16.85
CA VAL A 130 -0.89 4.34 17.88
C VAL A 130 -0.92 5.82 18.27
N ALA A 131 -1.26 6.09 19.53
CA ALA A 131 -1.41 7.46 20.04
C ALA A 131 -2.36 8.30 19.17
N GLU A 132 -1.90 9.43 18.65
CA GLU A 132 -2.70 10.37 17.86
C GLU A 132 -2.51 10.20 16.34
N ASP A 133 -1.61 9.33 15.88
CA ASP A 133 -1.36 9.14 14.46
C ASP A 133 -2.33 8.13 13.84
N MET A 134 -3.37 8.65 13.18
CA MET A 134 -4.34 7.84 12.45
C MET A 134 -3.73 7.02 11.29
N PHE A 135 -2.55 7.38 10.78
CA PHE A 135 -1.88 6.67 9.69
C PHE A 135 -0.86 5.63 10.19
N HIS A 136 -0.70 5.50 11.51
CA HIS A 136 0.13 4.45 12.11
C HIS A 136 -0.70 3.65 13.10
N TRP A 137 -0.93 2.39 12.77
CA TRP A 137 -1.67 1.46 13.63
C TRP A 137 -0.76 0.39 14.20
N GLN A 138 -1.19 -0.12 15.35
CA GLN A 138 -0.70 -1.36 15.92
C GLN A 138 -1.85 -2.37 15.93
N ALA A 139 -1.52 -3.58 15.53
CA ALA A 139 -2.39 -4.73 15.62
C ALA A 139 -1.80 -5.77 16.56
N THR A 140 -2.67 -6.53 17.20
CA THR A 140 -2.34 -7.70 18.00
C THR A 140 -2.97 -8.92 17.35
N ILE A 141 -2.16 -9.93 17.06
CA ILE A 141 -2.60 -11.21 16.53
C ILE A 141 -2.33 -12.28 17.58
N MET A 142 -3.37 -12.99 18.00
CA MET A 142 -3.22 -14.19 18.81
C MET A 142 -2.80 -15.34 17.88
N GLY A 143 -1.74 -16.05 18.25
CA GLY A 143 -1.25 -17.16 17.45
C GLY A 143 -2.32 -18.23 17.23
N PRO A 144 -2.52 -18.72 15.98
CA PRO A 144 -3.55 -19.70 15.68
C PRO A 144 -3.42 -20.97 16.53
N PRO A 145 -4.52 -21.53 17.06
CA PRO A 145 -4.49 -22.64 18.02
C PRO A 145 -3.86 -23.92 17.46
N ASP A 146 -4.00 -24.16 16.16
CA ASP A 146 -3.48 -25.37 15.47
C ASP A 146 -2.09 -25.15 14.85
N SER A 147 -1.35 -24.15 15.34
CA SER A 147 -0.04 -23.75 14.81
C SER A 147 1.03 -23.76 15.91
N PRO A 148 2.33 -23.79 15.58
CA PRO A 148 3.40 -23.62 16.59
C PRO A 148 3.40 -22.23 17.25
N TYR A 149 2.52 -21.33 16.83
CA TYR A 149 2.34 -19.98 17.37
C TYR A 149 1.26 -19.92 18.44
N ALA A 150 0.51 -21.00 18.68
CA ALA A 150 -0.57 -21.07 19.67
C ALA A 150 -0.15 -20.53 21.05
N GLY A 151 -1.01 -19.69 21.64
CA GLY A 151 -0.76 -19.03 22.92
C GLY A 151 0.17 -17.81 22.87
N GLY A 152 0.84 -17.55 21.74
CA GLY A 152 1.61 -16.33 21.52
C GLY A 152 0.76 -15.11 21.20
N VAL A 153 1.26 -13.93 21.59
CA VAL A 153 0.72 -12.61 21.28
C VAL A 153 1.70 -11.87 20.40
N PHE A 154 1.31 -11.62 19.15
CA PHE A 154 2.17 -11.03 18.14
C PHE A 154 1.75 -9.60 17.83
N LEU A 155 2.64 -8.65 18.10
CA LEU A 155 2.45 -7.25 17.76
C LEU A 155 2.85 -7.02 16.30
N VAL A 156 1.98 -6.35 15.55
CA VAL A 156 2.14 -6.00 14.15
C VAL A 156 1.98 -4.49 14.00
N SER A 157 2.87 -3.85 13.25
CA SER A 157 2.80 -2.43 12.92
C SER A 157 2.28 -2.25 11.50
N ILE A 158 1.36 -1.30 11.32
CA ILE A 158 0.71 -1.00 10.06
C ILE A 158 0.87 0.49 9.78
N HIS A 159 1.48 0.86 8.67
CA HIS A 159 1.61 2.26 8.24
C HIS A 159 0.86 2.48 6.92
N PHE A 160 -0.11 3.39 6.94
CA PHE A 160 -0.88 3.74 5.76
C PHE A 160 -0.14 4.80 4.93
N PRO A 161 -0.01 4.63 3.60
CA PRO A 161 0.49 5.70 2.76
C PRO A 161 -0.57 6.80 2.57
N PRO A 162 -0.16 8.02 2.18
CA PRO A 162 -1.10 9.14 1.95
C PRO A 162 -2.16 8.88 0.87
N ASP A 163 -1.89 7.97 -0.05
CA ASP A 163 -2.76 7.55 -1.15
C ASP A 163 -3.48 6.21 -0.87
N TYR A 164 -3.51 5.73 0.38
CA TYR A 164 -4.36 4.62 0.78
C TYR A 164 -5.84 4.90 0.43
N PRO A 165 -6.59 3.96 -0.18
CA PRO A 165 -6.29 2.53 -0.38
C PRO A 165 -5.71 2.18 -1.77
N PHE A 166 -5.24 3.16 -2.54
CA PHE A 166 -4.70 2.91 -3.89
C PHE A 166 -3.28 2.32 -3.84
N LYS A 167 -2.56 2.53 -2.74
CA LYS A 167 -1.35 1.78 -2.40
C LYS A 167 -1.55 0.95 -1.13
N PRO A 168 -0.88 -0.22 -1.02
CA PRO A 168 -0.95 -1.06 0.16
C PRO A 168 -0.37 -0.35 1.39
N PRO A 169 -0.85 -0.70 2.59
CA PRO A 169 -0.18 -0.30 3.83
C PRO A 169 1.13 -1.08 3.98
N LYS A 170 2.12 -0.47 4.63
CA LYS A 170 3.34 -1.18 5.04
C LYS A 170 3.05 -1.93 6.33
N VAL A 171 3.19 -3.25 6.32
CA VAL A 171 2.91 -4.11 7.47
C VAL A 171 4.16 -4.87 7.89
N SER A 172 4.45 -4.90 9.19
CA SER A 172 5.62 -5.61 9.73
C SER A 172 5.37 -6.11 11.14
N PHE A 173 5.84 -7.30 11.46
CA PHE A 173 5.88 -7.79 12.84
C PHE A 173 6.86 -6.96 13.69
N LYS A 174 6.43 -6.64 14.91
CA LYS A 174 7.29 -6.09 15.98
C LYS A 174 7.77 -7.19 16.91
N THR A 175 6.93 -8.19 17.16
CA THR A 175 7.31 -9.42 17.84
C THR A 175 8.17 -10.28 16.92
N ARG A 176 9.25 -10.88 17.42
CA ARG A 176 10.08 -11.79 16.62
C ARG A 176 9.32 -13.08 16.35
N VAL A 177 9.32 -13.53 15.09
CA VAL A 177 8.63 -14.76 14.65
C VAL A 177 9.59 -15.63 13.86
N TYR A 178 9.62 -16.93 14.18
CA TYR A 178 10.41 -17.91 13.42
C TYR A 178 9.54 -18.50 12.30
N HIS A 179 9.56 -17.88 11.12
CA HIS A 179 8.64 -18.22 10.03
C HIS A 179 9.33 -18.02 8.66
N PRO A 180 9.13 -18.90 7.66
CA PRO A 180 9.84 -18.81 6.38
C PRO A 180 9.50 -17.55 5.57
N ASN A 181 8.28 -17.02 5.69
CA ASN A 181 7.84 -15.80 5.01
C ASN A 181 7.96 -14.52 5.87
N ILE A 182 8.62 -14.57 7.04
CA ILE A 182 8.83 -13.39 7.91
C ILE A 182 10.32 -13.29 8.22
N ASN A 183 10.95 -12.17 7.85
CA ASN A 183 12.38 -11.97 8.11
C ASN A 183 12.66 -11.41 9.52
N SER A 184 13.94 -11.27 9.88
CA SER A 184 14.37 -10.76 11.19
C SER A 184 13.94 -9.31 11.49
N ASN A 185 13.65 -8.51 10.46
CA ASN A 185 13.12 -7.16 10.57
C ASN A 185 11.58 -7.13 10.67
N GLY A 186 10.94 -8.31 10.67
CA GLY A 186 9.49 -8.47 10.72
C GLY A 186 8.78 -8.18 9.40
N SER A 187 9.50 -8.02 8.29
CA SER A 187 8.88 -7.88 6.96
C SER A 187 8.21 -9.19 6.57
N ILE A 188 7.07 -9.09 5.88
CA ILE A 188 6.21 -10.22 5.51
C ILE A 188 6.25 -10.38 3.99
N CYS A 189 6.49 -11.60 3.49
CA CYS A 189 6.14 -11.94 2.10
C CYS A 189 4.66 -12.28 2.05
N LEU A 190 3.86 -11.36 1.52
CA LEU A 190 2.46 -11.58 1.26
C LEU A 190 2.08 -10.80 -0.01
N ASP A 191 1.63 -11.51 -1.01
CA ASP A 191 1.29 -11.01 -2.35
C ASP A 191 0.25 -9.88 -2.31
N ILE A 192 -0.74 -9.98 -1.42
CA ILE A 192 -1.76 -8.95 -1.23
C ILE A 192 -1.19 -7.65 -0.68
N LEU A 193 0.03 -7.62 -0.12
CA LEU A 193 0.71 -6.39 0.30
C LEU A 193 1.63 -5.81 -0.80
N LYS A 194 1.65 -6.45 -1.98
CA LYS A 194 2.49 -6.12 -3.12
C LYS A 194 1.66 -6.12 -4.41
N GLU A 195 1.87 -7.07 -5.30
CA GLU A 195 1.27 -7.15 -6.64
C GLU A 195 -0.22 -7.49 -6.65
N GLN A 196 -0.74 -8.19 -5.64
CA GLN A 196 -2.16 -8.53 -5.53
C GLN A 196 -2.95 -7.52 -4.68
N TRP A 197 -2.34 -6.38 -4.31
CA TRP A 197 -3.07 -5.35 -3.58
C TRP A 197 -4.19 -4.76 -4.45
N SER A 198 -5.39 -4.69 -3.86
CA SER A 198 -6.55 -4.03 -4.46
C SER A 198 -7.15 -3.05 -3.46
N PRO A 199 -7.63 -1.87 -3.91
CA PRO A 199 -8.36 -0.92 -3.05
C PRO A 199 -9.59 -1.52 -2.35
N ALA A 200 -10.09 -2.67 -2.79
CA ALA A 200 -11.18 -3.41 -2.17
C ALA A 200 -10.75 -4.28 -0.97
N LEU A 201 -9.44 -4.47 -0.76
CA LEU A 201 -8.91 -5.10 0.44
C LEU A 201 -8.99 -4.13 1.63
N THR A 202 -9.09 -4.70 2.82
CA THR A 202 -9.20 -3.97 4.10
C THR A 202 -8.17 -4.51 5.07
N ILE A 203 -7.87 -3.76 6.14
CA ILE A 203 -6.99 -4.21 7.22
C ILE A 203 -7.51 -5.49 7.87
N SER A 204 -8.82 -5.65 8.02
CA SER A 204 -9.40 -6.91 8.50
C SER A 204 -8.98 -8.10 7.62
N LYS A 205 -9.11 -7.98 6.29
CA LYS A 205 -8.68 -9.02 5.35
C LYS A 205 -7.18 -9.26 5.40
N VAL A 206 -6.37 -8.20 5.51
CA VAL A 206 -4.91 -8.32 5.65
C VAL A 206 -4.54 -9.10 6.90
N LEU A 207 -5.14 -8.80 8.05
CA LEU A 207 -4.88 -9.50 9.31
C LEU A 207 -5.30 -10.98 9.23
N LEU A 208 -6.45 -11.27 8.62
CA LEU A 208 -6.88 -12.65 8.37
C LEU A 208 -5.91 -13.41 7.46
N SER A 209 -5.39 -12.77 6.41
CA SER A 209 -4.38 -13.36 5.55
C SER A 209 -3.07 -13.62 6.29
N ILE A 210 -2.65 -12.75 7.22
CA ILE A 210 -1.48 -12.98 8.06
C ILE A 210 -1.73 -14.17 9.01
N CYS A 211 -2.91 -14.28 9.62
CA CYS A 211 -3.27 -15.44 10.43
C CYS A 211 -3.22 -16.73 9.61
N SER A 212 -3.75 -16.72 8.39
CA SER A 212 -3.66 -17.87 7.48
C SER A 212 -2.22 -18.22 7.16
N LEU A 213 -1.36 -17.23 6.92
CA LEU A 213 0.06 -17.44 6.64
C LEU A 213 0.79 -18.08 7.84
N LEU A 214 0.44 -17.70 9.07
CA LEU A 214 1.00 -18.33 10.28
C LEU A 214 0.58 -19.80 10.42
N THR A 215 -0.64 -20.17 10.00
CA THR A 215 -1.08 -21.57 9.99
C THR A 215 -0.40 -22.35 8.86
N ASP A 216 -0.37 -21.77 7.66
CA ASP A 216 0.08 -22.41 6.42
C ASP A 216 1.18 -21.56 5.76
N PRO A 217 2.46 -21.75 6.15
CA PRO A 217 3.57 -21.05 5.53
C PRO A 217 3.69 -21.38 4.04
N ASN A 218 4.17 -20.44 3.22
CA ASN A 218 4.46 -20.65 1.80
C ASN A 218 5.97 -20.87 1.59
N PRO A 219 6.46 -22.12 1.51
CA PRO A 219 7.89 -22.38 1.42
C PRO A 219 8.43 -22.29 -0.01
N ASP A 220 7.60 -21.92 -1.00
CA ASP A 220 8.00 -21.70 -2.40
C ASP A 220 8.35 -20.23 -2.70
N ASP A 221 7.86 -19.29 -1.87
CA ASP A 221 8.27 -17.87 -1.88
C ASP A 221 8.74 -17.40 -0.48
N PRO A 222 9.84 -17.96 0.06
CA PRO A 222 10.30 -17.63 1.40
C PRO A 222 11.15 -16.35 1.43
N LEU A 223 11.03 -15.58 2.50
CA LEU A 223 12.01 -14.53 2.84
C LEU A 223 13.24 -15.09 3.57
N VAL A 224 13.10 -16.26 4.20
CA VAL A 224 14.17 -16.95 4.93
C VAL A 224 14.29 -18.39 4.40
N PRO A 225 15.10 -18.60 3.36
CA PRO A 225 15.23 -19.90 2.69
C PRO A 225 15.62 -21.05 3.62
N GLU A 226 16.41 -20.78 4.66
CA GLU A 226 16.87 -21.77 5.62
C GLU A 226 15.70 -22.32 6.46
N ILE A 227 14.79 -21.43 6.89
CA ILE A 227 13.58 -21.84 7.62
C ILE A 227 12.65 -22.60 6.70
N ALA A 228 12.53 -22.18 5.43
CA ALA A 228 11.70 -22.87 4.44
C ALA A 228 12.23 -24.26 4.10
N HIS A 229 13.56 -24.41 3.99
CA HIS A 229 14.19 -25.71 3.81
C HIS A 229 13.89 -26.62 5.00
N MET A 230 14.08 -26.14 6.24
CA MET A 230 13.74 -26.89 7.46
C MET A 230 12.26 -27.27 7.50
N TYR A 231 11.35 -26.37 7.13
CA TYR A 231 9.92 -26.65 7.04
C TYR A 231 9.62 -27.80 6.05
N LYS A 232 10.31 -27.83 4.91
CA LYS A 232 10.15 -28.87 3.88
C LYS A 232 10.79 -30.21 4.26
N THR A 233 11.95 -30.21 4.92
CA THR A 233 12.74 -31.44 5.18
C THR A 233 12.55 -32.03 6.58
N ASP A 234 12.24 -31.20 7.58
CA ASP A 234 12.12 -31.59 8.99
C ASP A 234 11.08 -30.73 9.71
N LYS A 235 9.80 -31.02 9.40
CA LYS A 235 8.64 -30.28 9.94
C LYS A 235 8.60 -30.33 11.48
N THR A 236 8.99 -31.44 12.09
CA THR A 236 9.02 -31.60 13.55
C THR A 236 10.02 -30.64 14.20
N LYS A 237 11.23 -30.53 13.65
CA LYS A 237 12.23 -29.56 14.14
C LYS A 237 11.81 -28.12 13.90
N TYR A 238 11.21 -27.83 12.75
CA TYR A 238 10.63 -26.51 12.48
C TYR A 238 9.59 -26.15 13.55
N GLU A 239 8.61 -27.02 13.79
CA GLU A 239 7.54 -26.76 14.76
C GLU A 239 8.08 -26.60 16.18
N SER A 240 9.04 -27.44 16.59
CA SER A 240 9.68 -27.33 17.90
C SER A 240 10.40 -26.00 18.07
N THR A 241 11.15 -25.57 17.04
CA THR A 241 11.87 -24.29 17.05
C THR A 241 10.91 -23.10 17.07
N ALA A 242 9.87 -23.14 16.24
CA ALA A 242 8.84 -22.11 16.19
C ALA A 242 8.10 -21.97 17.54
N ARG A 243 7.72 -23.09 18.19
CA ARG A 243 7.12 -23.07 19.54
C ARG A 243 8.07 -22.47 20.57
N SER A 244 9.36 -22.82 20.53
CA SER A 244 10.36 -22.26 21.44
C SER A 244 10.50 -20.73 21.26
N TRP A 245 10.46 -20.24 20.01
CA TRP A 245 10.45 -18.81 19.73
C TRP A 245 9.16 -18.12 20.19
N THR A 246 8.01 -18.75 19.99
CA THR A 246 6.72 -18.27 20.49
C THR A 246 6.77 -18.08 22.01
N GLN A 247 7.25 -19.09 22.74
CA GLN A 247 7.40 -19.02 24.20
C GLN A 247 8.37 -17.91 24.64
N LYS A 248 9.46 -17.73 23.90
CA LYS A 248 10.52 -16.77 24.28
C LYS A 248 10.17 -15.32 23.98
N TYR A 249 9.46 -15.06 22.88
CA TYR A 249 9.29 -13.70 22.35
C TYR A 249 7.83 -13.23 22.29
N ALA A 250 6.86 -14.15 22.34
CA ALA A 250 5.45 -13.84 22.16
C ALA A 250 4.57 -14.22 23.35
N MET A 251 5.11 -14.90 24.37
CA MET A 251 4.44 -15.11 25.65
C MET A 251 5.04 -14.12 26.64
N GLY A 252 4.18 -13.23 27.18
CA GLY A 252 4.59 -12.13 28.07
C GLY A 252 5.20 -12.59 29.39
#